data_AF-A0A558A2S3-F1
#
_entry.id   AF-A0A558A2S3-F1
#
_cell.length_a   1.000
_cell.length_b   1.000
_cell.length_c   1.000
_cell.angle_alpha   90.00
_cell.angle_beta   90.00
_cell.angle_gamma   90.00
#
_symmetry.space_group_name_H-M   'P 1'
#
loop_
_entity.id
_entity.type
_entity.pdbx_description
1 polymer ?
#
loop_
_entity_poly.entity_id
_entity_poly.type
_entity_poly.pdbx_seq_one_letter_code
_entity_poly.pdbx_strand_id
1 'polypeptide(L)'
;MSGSRSWIPAVPIAVVVTGVLAFAAISVQGPQLRAHLAQPGRASAQAAIDRTLAAEPITFAPNATEPTGGVAPLAEVLRIAPTGLTFEVGGHTAAGPGGEETALALSQTRADAVVKALAAAGVLADRLTAKGYGDTRPSATGDDRRVDVTVR
;
A
#
# COMPACT_ATOMS: atom_id res chain seq x y z
N MET A 1 -31.30 -73.45 34.34
CA MET A 1 -32.31 -73.52 33.25
C MET A 1 -32.75 -72.09 32.98
N SER A 2 -31.99 -71.34 32.18
CA SER A 2 -32.13 -71.14 30.73
C SER A 2 -33.39 -70.37 30.31
N GLY A 3 -33.15 -69.24 29.61
CA GLY A 3 -34.09 -68.57 28.70
C GLY A 3 -34.73 -67.31 29.27
N SER A 4 -34.73 -66.13 28.65
CA SER A 4 -34.06 -65.61 27.45
C SER A 4 -34.39 -64.11 27.44
N ARG A 5 -33.42 -63.22 27.73
CA ARG A 5 -33.58 -61.79 27.47
C ARG A 5 -33.01 -61.51 26.09
N SER A 6 -33.90 -61.20 25.16
CA SER A 6 -33.61 -60.70 23.82
C SER A 6 -32.77 -59.42 23.92
N TRP A 7 -31.50 -59.54 23.58
CA TRP A 7 -30.57 -58.43 23.43
C TRP A 7 -30.87 -57.75 22.08
N ILE A 8 -31.34 -56.50 22.11
CA ILE A 8 -31.40 -55.64 20.93
C ILE A 8 -29.99 -55.11 20.69
N PRO A 9 -29.30 -55.42 19.57
CA PRO A 9 -28.04 -54.76 19.28
C PRO A 9 -28.33 -53.30 18.93
N ALA A 10 -28.01 -52.39 19.85
CA ALA A 10 -27.86 -50.98 19.52
C ALA A 10 -26.64 -50.87 18.60
N VAL A 11 -26.89 -50.89 17.29
CA VAL A 11 -25.90 -50.46 16.30
C VAL A 11 -25.61 -48.98 16.62
N PRO A 12 -24.38 -48.60 16.97
CA PRO A 12 -24.07 -47.20 17.18
C PRO A 12 -24.27 -46.49 15.84
N ILE A 13 -25.22 -45.56 15.83
CA ILE A 13 -25.51 -44.67 14.72
C ILE A 13 -24.23 -43.86 14.47
N ALA A 14 -23.47 -44.33 13.48
CA ALA A 14 -22.82 -43.53 12.45
C ALA A 14 -22.35 -42.12 12.88
N VAL A 15 -21.09 -42.00 13.33
CA VAL A 15 -19.93 -41.44 12.57
C VAL A 15 -20.12 -40.13 11.77
N VAL A 16 -21.25 -39.42 11.83
CA VAL A 16 -21.53 -38.33 10.86
C VAL A 16 -21.31 -36.91 11.44
N VAL A 17 -21.02 -36.75 12.73
CA VAL A 17 -20.91 -35.39 13.35
C VAL A 17 -19.49 -35.07 13.88
N THR A 18 -18.46 -35.76 13.38
CA THR A 18 -17.04 -35.39 13.62
C THR A 18 -16.25 -35.26 12.31
N GLY A 19 -16.94 -35.21 11.17
CA GLY A 19 -16.33 -35.07 9.84
C GLY A 19 -16.48 -33.70 9.19
N VAL A 20 -17.30 -32.79 9.76
CA VAL A 20 -17.63 -31.49 9.14
C VAL A 20 -16.83 -30.32 9.74
N LEU A 21 -16.11 -30.51 10.85
CA LEU A 21 -15.18 -29.51 11.41
C LEU A 21 -13.69 -29.81 11.11
N ALA A 22 -13.38 -30.87 10.37
CA ALA A 22 -12.03 -31.21 9.95
C ALA A 22 -11.77 -30.99 8.43
N PHE A 23 -12.74 -30.43 7.70
CA PHE A 23 -12.61 -30.13 6.26
C PHE A 23 -12.70 -28.64 5.91
N ALA A 24 -12.89 -27.76 6.90
CA ALA A 24 -12.96 -26.31 6.70
C ALA A 24 -11.59 -25.60 6.74
N ALA A 25 -10.48 -26.34 6.75
CA ALA A 25 -9.13 -25.77 6.84
C ALA A 25 -8.22 -26.03 5.62
N ILE A 26 -8.65 -26.81 4.62
CA ILE A 26 -7.76 -27.32 3.55
C ILE A 26 -8.21 -26.93 2.13
N SER A 27 -9.12 -25.97 1.97
CA SER A 27 -9.60 -25.55 0.64
C SER A 27 -9.33 -24.10 0.26
N VAL A 28 -8.58 -23.33 1.07
CA VAL A 28 -8.17 -21.96 0.69
C VAL A 28 -6.86 -21.99 -0.09
N GLN A 29 -7.01 -22.15 -1.41
CA GLN A 29 -6.18 -21.58 -2.49
C GLN A 29 -4.65 -21.76 -2.45
N GLY A 30 -4.19 -22.89 -2.96
CA GLY A 30 -2.79 -23.22 -3.27
C GLY A 30 -2.05 -22.45 -4.39
N PRO A 31 -2.53 -21.32 -4.96
CA PRO A 31 -1.65 -20.41 -5.70
C PRO A 31 -1.36 -19.06 -5.01
N GLN A 32 -2.16 -18.65 -4.01
CA GLN A 32 -2.09 -17.28 -3.47
C GLN A 32 -0.95 -17.06 -2.46
N LEU A 33 -0.46 -18.15 -1.86
CA LEU A 33 0.60 -18.10 -0.86
C LEU A 33 1.96 -17.72 -1.47
N ARG A 34 2.21 -18.07 -2.74
CA ARG A 34 3.48 -17.76 -3.44
C ARG A 34 3.63 -16.28 -3.78
N ALA A 35 2.53 -15.58 -4.05
CA ALA A 35 2.55 -14.14 -4.31
C ALA A 35 2.80 -13.31 -3.04
N HIS A 36 2.38 -13.80 -1.86
CA HIS A 36 2.61 -13.13 -0.57
C HIS A 36 4.05 -13.25 -0.07
N LEU A 37 4.75 -14.35 -0.39
CA LEU A 37 6.16 -14.54 -0.02
C LEU A 37 7.13 -13.71 -0.87
N ALA A 38 6.69 -13.19 -2.01
CA ALA A 38 7.44 -12.25 -2.85
C ALA A 38 7.35 -10.79 -2.37
N GLN A 39 6.39 -10.47 -1.50
CA GLN A 39 6.08 -9.09 -1.06
C GLN A 39 6.73 -8.58 0.24
N PRO A 40 7.58 -9.32 1.00
CA PRO A 40 8.28 -8.72 2.15
C PRO A 40 9.03 -7.44 1.76
N GLY A 41 9.70 -7.46 0.60
CA GLY A 41 10.46 -6.31 0.10
C GLY A 41 9.61 -5.09 -0.25
N ARG A 42 8.43 -5.28 -0.86
CA ARG A 42 7.53 -4.17 -1.22
C ARG A 42 6.85 -3.58 0.01
N ALA A 43 6.27 -4.42 0.86
CA ALA A 43 5.56 -3.97 2.04
C ALA A 43 6.49 -3.26 3.03
N SER A 44 7.71 -3.78 3.23
CA SER A 44 8.72 -3.12 4.05
C SER A 44 9.20 -1.80 3.44
N ALA A 45 9.42 -1.75 2.12
CA ALA A 45 9.77 -0.51 1.44
C ALA A 45 8.68 0.56 1.57
N GLN A 46 7.41 0.18 1.35
CA GLN A 46 6.28 1.08 1.54
C GLN A 46 6.21 1.61 2.98
N ALA A 47 6.33 0.72 3.98
CA ALA A 47 6.31 1.12 5.39
C ALA A 47 7.49 2.05 5.76
N ALA A 48 8.66 1.88 5.14
CA ALA A 48 9.80 2.77 5.33
C ALA A 48 9.52 4.16 4.73
N ILE A 49 8.99 4.21 3.51
CA ILE A 49 8.57 5.45 2.83
C ILE A 49 7.52 6.19 3.67
N ASP A 50 6.47 5.50 4.09
CA ASP A 50 5.36 6.09 4.85
C ASP A 50 5.86 6.66 6.18
N ARG A 51 6.73 5.94 6.88
CA ARG A 51 7.35 6.41 8.14
C ARG A 51 8.18 7.67 7.91
N THR A 52 8.97 7.69 6.83
CA THR A 52 9.80 8.85 6.50
C THR A 52 8.94 10.06 6.15
N LEU A 53 7.90 9.90 5.34
CA LEU A 53 6.99 11.00 4.98
C LEU A 53 6.15 11.49 6.18
N ALA A 54 5.83 10.60 7.12
CA ALA A 54 5.16 10.99 8.36
C ALA A 54 6.08 11.79 9.30
N ALA A 55 7.38 11.50 9.33
CA ALA A 55 8.36 12.21 10.14
C ALA A 55 8.83 13.52 9.49
N GLU A 56 9.10 13.48 8.18
CA GLU A 56 9.66 14.57 7.38
C GLU A 56 8.90 14.67 6.04
N PRO A 57 7.71 15.31 6.03
CA PRO A 57 6.89 15.40 4.84
C PRO A 57 7.57 16.25 3.76
N ILE A 58 7.20 16.00 2.50
CA ILE A 58 7.54 16.90 1.40
C ILE A 58 6.75 18.20 1.59
N THR A 59 7.47 19.30 1.76
CA THR A 59 6.87 20.63 1.95
C THR A 59 7.08 21.51 0.73
N PHE A 60 6.20 22.49 0.56
CA PHE A 60 6.29 23.51 -0.48
C PHE A 60 6.06 24.88 0.16
N ALA A 61 6.76 25.91 -0.31
CA ALA A 61 6.41 27.28 0.02
C ALA A 61 5.02 27.65 -0.58
N PRO A 62 4.33 28.68 -0.05
CA PRO A 62 3.08 29.15 -0.62
C PRO A 62 3.25 29.49 -2.11
N ASN A 63 2.36 28.97 -2.96
CA ASN A 63 2.39 29.12 -4.42
C ASN A 63 3.65 28.57 -5.13
N ALA A 64 4.50 27.82 -4.43
CA ALA A 64 5.65 27.17 -5.03
C ALA A 64 5.30 25.77 -5.56
N THR A 65 6.02 25.39 -6.61
CA THR A 65 6.00 24.06 -7.21
C THR A 65 7.23 23.23 -6.84
N GLU A 66 8.32 23.87 -6.46
CA GLU A 66 9.55 23.20 -6.04
C GLU A 66 9.46 22.78 -4.56
N PRO A 67 9.89 21.56 -4.20
CA PRO A 67 9.88 21.10 -2.82
C PRO A 67 10.96 21.80 -2.00
N THR A 68 10.61 22.19 -0.78
CA THR A 68 11.49 22.90 0.16
C THR A 68 12.02 22.03 1.31
N GLY A 69 11.51 20.80 1.46
CA GLY A 69 11.90 19.87 2.52
C GLY A 69 11.50 18.42 2.23
N GLY A 70 11.99 17.48 3.04
CA GLY A 70 11.63 16.05 2.99
C GLY A 70 12.23 15.24 1.83
N VAL A 71 12.80 15.88 0.81
CA VAL A 71 13.36 15.17 -0.37
C VAL A 71 14.57 14.30 0.00
N ALA A 72 15.52 14.85 0.77
CA ALA A 72 16.75 14.16 1.14
C ALA A 72 16.52 12.85 1.93
N PRO A 73 15.73 12.82 3.03
CA PRO A 73 15.48 11.58 3.76
C PRO A 73 14.69 10.57 2.93
N LEU A 74 13.75 11.03 2.09
CA LEU A 74 13.02 10.16 1.17
C LEU A 74 13.95 9.52 0.13
N ALA A 75 14.84 10.32 -0.48
CA ALA A 75 15.80 9.84 -1.48
C ALA A 75 16.70 8.71 -0.92
N GLU A 76 17.13 8.83 0.34
CA GLU A 76 17.94 7.80 0.97
C GLU A 76 17.18 6.48 1.12
N VAL A 77 15.90 6.52 1.54
CA VAL A 77 15.05 5.32 1.61
C VAL A 77 14.86 4.69 0.23
N LEU A 78 14.60 5.50 -0.80
CA LEU A 78 14.37 4.98 -2.16
C LEU A 78 15.63 4.38 -2.80
N ARG A 79 16.82 4.89 -2.45
CA ARG A 79 18.10 4.36 -2.90
C ARG A 79 18.40 2.98 -2.33
N ILE A 80 18.12 2.76 -1.05
CA ILE A 80 18.38 1.46 -0.40
C ILE A 80 17.25 0.44 -0.63
N ALA A 81 16.11 0.88 -1.15
CA ALA A 81 15.00 0.01 -1.49
C ALA A 81 15.37 -0.96 -2.63
N PRO A 82 14.90 -2.23 -2.60
CA PRO A 82 15.24 -3.25 -3.58
C PRO A 82 15.14 -2.77 -5.04
N THR A 83 16.14 -3.09 -5.86
CA THR A 83 16.35 -2.53 -7.21
C THR A 83 15.21 -2.82 -8.20
N GLY A 84 14.43 -3.88 -7.98
CA GLY A 84 13.27 -4.22 -8.82
C GLY A 84 11.99 -3.42 -8.51
N LEU A 85 12.01 -2.53 -7.52
CA LEU A 85 10.85 -1.71 -7.16
C LEU A 85 10.86 -0.39 -7.90
N THR A 86 9.68 0.02 -8.35
CA THR A 86 9.39 1.35 -8.91
C THR A 86 8.48 2.11 -7.96
N PHE A 87 8.45 3.43 -8.07
CA PHE A 87 7.75 4.32 -7.14
C PHE A 87 6.97 5.38 -7.92
N GLU A 88 5.69 5.51 -7.59
CA GLU A 88 4.87 6.63 -8.04
C GLU A 88 4.85 7.71 -6.97
N VAL A 89 5.21 8.94 -7.34
CA VAL A 89 5.08 10.15 -6.55
C VAL A 89 3.73 10.80 -6.88
N GLY A 90 2.80 10.73 -5.93
CA GLY A 90 1.45 11.29 -6.02
C GLY A 90 1.39 12.70 -5.45
N GLY A 91 1.02 13.69 -6.26
CA GLY A 91 0.79 15.07 -5.80
C GLY A 91 -0.68 15.33 -5.51
N HIS A 92 -0.98 16.01 -4.40
CA HIS A 92 -2.34 16.43 -4.03
C HIS A 92 -2.38 17.94 -3.74
N THR A 93 -3.54 18.53 -3.98
CA THR A 93 -3.82 19.92 -3.64
C THR A 93 -5.18 20.03 -2.97
N ALA A 94 -5.34 21.01 -2.09
CA ALA A 94 -6.68 21.41 -1.64
C ALA A 94 -7.48 22.00 -2.82
N ALA A 95 -8.80 21.87 -2.76
CA ALA A 95 -9.70 22.58 -3.67
C ALA A 95 -9.44 24.09 -3.60
N GLY A 96 -9.50 24.77 -4.75
CA GLY A 96 -9.16 26.18 -4.84
C GLY A 96 -9.79 26.88 -6.04
N PRO A 97 -9.55 28.20 -6.16
CA PRO A 97 -9.99 28.97 -7.32
C PRO A 97 -9.43 28.35 -8.61
N GLY A 98 -10.27 28.27 -9.65
CA GLY A 98 -9.88 27.65 -10.93
C GLY A 98 -10.28 26.18 -11.09
N GLY A 99 -10.87 25.56 -10.06
CA GLY A 99 -11.50 24.25 -10.14
C GLY A 99 -10.52 23.08 -10.31
N GLU A 100 -11.09 21.90 -10.61
CA GLU A 100 -10.39 20.61 -10.66
C GLU A 100 -9.21 20.61 -11.65
N GLU A 101 -9.35 21.22 -12.82
CA GLU A 101 -8.29 21.27 -13.83
C GLU A 101 -7.05 22.02 -13.32
N THR A 102 -7.26 23.14 -12.64
CA THR A 102 -6.17 23.93 -12.04
C THR A 102 -5.50 23.16 -10.90
N ALA A 103 -6.30 22.50 -10.06
CA ALA A 103 -5.81 21.63 -8.99
C ALA A 103 -4.96 20.47 -9.56
N LEU A 104 -5.45 19.81 -10.62
CA LEU A 104 -4.77 18.72 -11.28
C LEU A 104 -3.43 19.17 -11.86
N ALA A 105 -3.40 20.27 -12.63
CA ALA A 105 -2.18 20.81 -13.22
C ALA A 105 -1.12 21.18 -12.16
N LEU A 106 -1.55 21.84 -11.07
CA LEU A 106 -0.66 22.19 -9.96
C LEU A 106 -0.11 20.95 -9.26
N SER A 107 -0.98 19.98 -8.98
CA SER A 107 -0.59 18.73 -8.33
C SER A 107 0.40 17.91 -9.17
N GLN A 108 0.21 17.87 -10.49
CA GLN A 108 1.13 17.20 -11.42
C GLN A 108 2.48 17.91 -11.44
N THR A 109 2.50 19.24 -11.57
CA THR A 109 3.73 20.03 -11.59
C THR A 109 4.57 19.82 -10.33
N ARG A 110 3.91 19.72 -9.17
CA ARG A 110 4.58 19.40 -7.89
C ARG A 110 5.13 17.98 -7.85
N ALA A 111 4.37 16.99 -8.32
CA ALA A 111 4.84 15.61 -8.41
C ALA A 111 6.08 15.50 -9.32
N ASP A 112 6.06 16.18 -10.46
CA ASP A 112 7.19 16.24 -11.40
C ASP A 112 8.43 16.89 -10.76
N ALA A 113 8.25 18.00 -10.03
CA ALA A 113 9.32 18.67 -9.32
C ALA A 113 9.95 17.78 -8.23
N VAL A 114 9.13 17.02 -7.50
CA VAL A 114 9.64 16.04 -6.51
C VAL A 114 10.40 14.91 -7.19
N VAL A 115 9.91 14.34 -8.28
CA VAL A 115 10.65 13.32 -9.05
C VAL A 115 12.00 13.86 -9.52
N LYS A 116 12.03 15.08 -10.06
CA LYS A 116 13.26 15.74 -10.47
C LYS A 116 14.23 15.93 -9.31
N ALA A 117 13.74 16.36 -8.15
CA ALA A 117 14.56 16.54 -6.95
C ALA A 117 15.09 15.21 -6.40
N LEU A 118 14.29 14.14 -6.41
CA LEU A 118 14.72 12.79 -6.03
C LEU A 118 15.76 12.22 -6.99
N ALA A 119 15.59 12.44 -8.30
CA ALA A 119 16.57 12.05 -9.30
C ALA A 119 17.90 12.81 -9.13
N ALA A 120 17.84 14.12 -8.86
CA ALA A 120 19.01 14.93 -8.53
C ALA A 120 19.70 14.47 -7.23
N ALA A 121 18.94 13.90 -6.29
CA ALA A 121 19.45 13.29 -5.07
C ALA A 121 19.96 11.83 -5.26
N GLY A 122 20.02 11.33 -6.50
CA GLY A 122 20.66 10.05 -6.83
C GLY A 122 19.73 8.84 -6.86
N VAL A 123 18.41 9.04 -6.84
CA VAL A 123 17.44 7.98 -7.15
C VAL A 123 17.40 7.77 -8.67
N LEU A 124 17.40 6.53 -9.16
CA LEU A 124 17.34 6.26 -10.59
C LEU A 124 16.01 6.74 -11.17
N ALA A 125 16.05 7.60 -12.19
CA ALA A 125 14.87 8.21 -12.81
C ALA A 125 13.88 7.16 -13.36
N ASP A 126 14.38 6.06 -13.93
CA ASP A 126 13.55 4.97 -14.46
C ASP A 126 12.73 4.23 -13.37
N ARG A 127 13.06 4.45 -12.08
CA ARG A 127 12.30 3.91 -10.95
C ARG A 127 11.22 4.87 -10.47
N LEU A 128 11.09 6.06 -11.05
CA LEU A 128 10.22 7.12 -10.58
C LEU A 128 9.16 7.47 -11.63
N THR A 129 7.91 7.59 -11.20
CA THR A 129 6.84 8.17 -11.99
C THR A 129 6.14 9.26 -11.19
N ALA A 130 5.67 10.32 -11.85
CA ALA A 130 4.94 11.41 -11.21
C ALA A 130 3.47 11.38 -11.63
N LYS A 131 2.56 11.60 -10.67
CA LYS A 131 1.14 11.69 -10.94
C LYS A 131 0.46 12.74 -10.08
N GLY A 132 -0.20 13.70 -10.72
CA GLY A 132 -1.11 14.64 -10.07
C GLY A 132 -2.48 13.99 -9.85
N TYR A 133 -3.00 14.13 -8.63
CA TYR A 133 -4.35 13.71 -8.26
C TYR A 133 -5.32 14.90 -8.04
N GLY A 134 -4.82 16.13 -8.13
CA GLY A 134 -5.60 17.34 -7.87
C GLY A 134 -6.20 17.34 -6.47
N ASP A 135 -7.45 17.77 -6.38
CA ASP A 135 -8.27 17.79 -5.17
C ASP A 135 -9.22 16.57 -5.05
N THR A 136 -9.08 15.58 -5.94
CA THR A 136 -9.98 14.41 -6.01
C THR A 136 -9.79 13.40 -4.88
N ARG A 137 -8.73 13.54 -4.08
CA ARG A 137 -8.37 12.64 -2.98
C ARG A 137 -8.11 13.43 -1.69
N PRO A 138 -9.15 13.99 -1.06
CA PRO A 138 -8.99 14.67 0.22
C PRO A 138 -8.48 13.70 1.29
N SER A 139 -7.59 14.18 2.15
CA SER A 139 -7.12 13.47 3.32
C SER A 139 -8.21 13.45 4.40
N ALA A 140 -8.22 12.39 5.21
CA ALA A 140 -9.08 12.33 6.38
C ALA A 140 -8.69 13.35 7.48
N THR A 141 -7.45 13.86 7.43
CA THR A 141 -6.87 14.76 8.44
C THR A 141 -6.90 16.24 8.05
N GLY A 142 -7.38 16.56 6.84
CA GLY A 142 -7.53 17.94 6.35
C GLY A 142 -6.27 18.55 5.71
N ASP A 143 -5.16 17.80 5.62
CA ASP A 143 -3.99 18.21 4.86
C ASP A 143 -4.05 17.65 3.42
N ASP A 144 -4.69 18.42 2.55
CA ASP A 144 -4.84 18.07 1.15
C ASP A 144 -3.64 18.50 0.30
N ARG A 145 -2.67 19.21 0.88
CA ARG A 145 -1.48 19.73 0.19
C ARG A 145 -0.27 18.86 0.49
N ARG A 146 -0.36 17.59 0.08
CA ARG A 146 0.61 16.56 0.43
C ARG A 146 1.16 15.85 -0.80
N VAL A 147 2.26 15.13 -0.59
CA VAL A 147 2.81 14.19 -1.55
C VAL A 147 2.78 12.80 -0.91
N ASP A 148 2.26 11.82 -1.63
CA ASP A 148 2.40 10.41 -1.28
C ASP A 148 3.41 9.73 -2.22
N VAL A 149 3.99 8.63 -1.76
CA VAL A 149 4.82 7.80 -2.61
C VAL A 149 4.37 6.35 -2.47
N THR A 150 3.95 5.76 -3.58
CA THR A 150 3.46 4.38 -3.61
C THR A 150 4.44 3.49 -4.37
N VAL A 151 4.86 2.38 -3.76
CA VAL A 151 5.62 1.35 -4.46
C VAL A 151 4.73 0.72 -5.54
N ARG A 152 5.25 0.52 -6.75
CA ARG A 152 4.55 0.04 -7.94
C ARG A 152 4.98 -1.35 -8.36
#